data_AF-A0A920R260-F1
#
_entry.id   AF-A0A920R260-F1
#
_cell.length_a   1.000
_cell.length_b   1.000
_cell.length_c   1.000
_cell.angle_alpha   90.00
_cell.angle_beta   90.00
_cell.angle_gamma   90.00
#
_symmetry.space_group_name_H-M   'P 1'
#
loop_
_entity.id
_entity.type
_entity.pdbx_description
1 polymer ?
#
loop_
_entity_poly.entity_id
_entity_poly.type
_entity_poly.pdbx_seq_one_letter_code
_entity_poly.pdbx_strand_id
1 'polypeptide(L)'
;MSDYLPRIAEVHLKDTYAKYRGNNATPTREQHTKASVYHNMGGGGVDFVAVMKLLRDQHYKGWVVLDMDGPREGDDGFDAIGGNLDLAIDDYLAHNINFLRVILGVNLPPL
;
A
#
# COMPACT_ATOMS: atom_id res chain seq x y z
N MET A 1 -12.05 -9.78 8.32
CA MET A 1 -12.02 -10.01 6.85
C MET A 1 -12.67 -11.34 6.50
N SER A 2 -12.33 -12.44 7.18
CA SER A 2 -12.91 -13.78 6.94
C SER A 2 -14.45 -13.80 6.95
N ASP A 3 -15.09 -13.12 7.90
CA ASP A 3 -16.57 -13.09 8.03
C ASP A 3 -17.29 -12.42 6.85
N TYR A 4 -16.58 -11.60 6.08
CA TYR A 4 -17.14 -10.83 4.97
C TYR A 4 -16.66 -11.33 3.61
N LEU A 5 -15.73 -12.30 3.58
CA LEU A 5 -15.06 -12.73 2.35
C LEU A 5 -16.02 -13.12 1.21
N PRO A 6 -17.16 -13.81 1.44
CA PRO A 6 -18.11 -14.13 0.37
C PRO A 6 -18.76 -12.90 -0.30
N ARG A 7 -18.61 -11.71 0.30
CA ARG A 7 -19.15 -10.43 -0.19
C ARG A 7 -18.07 -9.49 -0.74
N ILE A 8 -16.80 -9.87 -0.66
CA ILE A 8 -15.70 -9.03 -1.15
C ILE A 8 -15.59 -9.21 -2.67
N ALA A 9 -15.94 -8.17 -3.43
CA ALA A 9 -15.81 -8.19 -4.89
C ALA A 9 -14.37 -7.87 -5.36
N GLU A 10 -13.64 -7.08 -4.58
CA GLU A 10 -12.32 -6.56 -4.91
C GLU A 10 -11.55 -6.19 -3.63
N VAL A 11 -10.22 -6.26 -3.69
CA VAL A 11 -9.31 -5.87 -2.59
C VAL A 11 -8.31 -4.83 -3.09
N HIS A 12 -8.27 -3.67 -2.44
CA HIS A 12 -7.24 -2.66 -2.68
C HIS A 12 -6.13 -2.80 -1.64
N LEU A 13 -4.89 -2.95 -2.09
CA LEU A 13 -3.70 -2.95 -1.25
C LEU A 13 -3.20 -1.52 -1.15
N LYS A 14 -3.38 -0.93 0.03
CA LYS A 14 -2.97 0.43 0.36
C LYS A 14 -2.37 0.47 1.75
N ASP A 15 -1.11 0.87 1.87
CA ASP A 15 -0.42 0.88 3.16
C ASP A 15 -0.65 2.23 3.87
N THR A 16 -0.45 2.22 5.18
CA THR A 16 -0.55 3.42 6.03
C THR A 16 0.51 3.36 7.12
N TYR A 17 0.93 4.51 7.62
CA TYR A 17 1.96 4.59 8.65
C TYR A 17 1.53 3.88 9.95
N ALA A 18 2.46 3.13 10.55
CA ALA A 18 2.21 2.42 11.81
C ALA A 18 1.79 3.38 12.96
N LYS A 19 2.21 4.64 12.92
CA LYS A 19 1.81 5.68 13.89
C LYS A 19 0.29 5.95 13.94
N TYR A 20 -0.45 5.56 12.90
CA TYR A 20 -1.91 5.71 12.84
C TYR A 20 -2.67 4.48 13.37
N ARG A 21 -1.98 3.44 13.83
CA ARG A 21 -2.62 2.25 14.40
C ARG A 21 -3.45 2.62 15.64
N GLY A 22 -4.70 2.16 15.68
CA GLY A 22 -5.62 2.43 16.79
C GLY A 22 -6.26 3.82 16.78
N ASN A 23 -6.02 4.62 15.73
CA ASN A 23 -6.75 5.87 15.54
C ASN A 23 -8.24 5.58 15.31
N ASN A 24 -9.08 6.21 16.12
CA ASN A 24 -10.54 6.12 16.01
C ASN A 24 -11.15 7.33 15.27
N ALA A 25 -10.32 8.25 14.81
CA ALA A 25 -10.73 9.44 14.07
C ALA A 25 -9.94 9.54 12.77
N THR A 26 -10.66 9.72 11.66
CA THR A 26 -10.07 10.01 10.36
C THR A 26 -9.34 11.35 10.42
N PRO A 27 -8.12 11.47 9.87
CA PRO A 27 -7.43 12.75 9.78
C PRO A 27 -8.29 13.81 9.08
N THR A 28 -8.21 15.06 9.53
CA THR A 28 -8.93 16.17 8.89
C THR A 28 -8.35 16.42 7.49
N ARG A 29 -9.13 17.10 6.64
CA ARG A 29 -8.66 17.49 5.30
C ARG A 29 -7.37 18.30 5.35
N GLU A 30 -7.22 19.19 6.33
CA GLU A 30 -6.02 20.00 6.53
C GLU A 30 -4.79 19.14 6.92
N GLN A 31 -4.99 18.11 7.73
CA GLN A 31 -3.93 17.15 8.05
C GLN A 31 -3.50 16.36 6.80
N HIS A 32 -4.48 15.95 5.98
CA HIS A 32 -4.23 15.28 4.69
C HIS A 32 -3.48 16.14 3.66
N THR A 33 -3.51 17.47 3.78
CA THR A 33 -2.76 18.37 2.88
C THR A 33 -1.29 18.54 3.26
N LYS A 34 -0.89 18.14 4.47
CA LYS A 34 0.49 18.33 4.95
C LYS A 34 1.40 17.15 4.62
N ALA A 35 0.86 15.94 4.67
CA ALA A 35 1.52 14.71 4.26
C ALA A 35 0.45 13.69 3.90
N SER A 36 0.80 12.73 3.05
CA SER A 36 -0.05 11.57 2.78
C SER A 36 -0.26 10.76 4.06
N VAL A 37 -1.48 10.23 4.23
CA VAL A 37 -1.76 9.22 5.26
C VAL A 37 -1.34 7.82 4.81
N TYR A 38 -1.04 7.70 3.51
CA TYR A 38 -0.67 6.46 2.85
C TYR A 38 0.83 6.42 2.63
N HIS A 39 1.37 5.21 2.60
CA HIS A 39 2.80 4.97 2.54
C HIS A 39 3.09 3.89 1.48
N ASN A 40 4.34 3.84 1.01
CA ASN A 40 4.83 2.73 0.20
C ASN A 40 4.73 1.41 0.95
N MET A 41 4.39 0.34 0.24
CA MET A 41 4.17 -0.98 0.85
C MET A 41 5.40 -1.47 1.61
N GLY A 42 5.17 -2.07 2.77
CA GLY A 42 6.20 -2.71 3.60
C GLY A 42 6.93 -1.75 4.53
N GLY A 43 6.79 -0.44 4.34
CA GLY A 43 7.22 0.57 5.31
C GLY A 43 6.13 1.02 6.29
N GLY A 44 4.88 0.62 6.05
CA GLY A 44 3.75 0.99 6.88
C GLY A 44 3.39 -0.04 7.96
N GLY A 45 2.12 -0.02 8.35
CA GLY A 45 1.57 -0.77 9.47
C GLY A 45 0.61 -1.89 9.08
N VAL A 46 0.32 -2.07 7.79
CA VAL A 46 -0.59 -3.11 7.28
C VAL A 46 0.15 -4.43 7.11
N ASP A 47 -0.42 -5.52 7.65
CA ASP A 47 0.12 -6.87 7.47
C ASP A 47 -0.37 -7.49 6.15
N PHE A 48 0.26 -7.10 5.04
CA PHE A 48 -0.09 -7.63 3.72
C PHE A 48 0.22 -9.11 3.56
N VAL A 49 1.20 -9.65 4.29
CA VAL A 49 1.54 -11.07 4.23
C VAL A 49 0.37 -11.89 4.76
N ALA A 50 -0.20 -11.50 5.91
CA ALA A 50 -1.38 -12.15 6.47
C ALA A 50 -2.62 -11.99 5.58
N VAL A 51 -2.86 -10.78 5.03
CA VAL A 51 -3.98 -10.53 4.10
C VAL A 51 -3.87 -11.44 2.87
N MET A 52 -2.71 -11.47 2.20
CA MET A 52 -2.50 -12.29 1.02
C MET A 52 -2.56 -13.79 1.33
N LYS A 53 -2.10 -14.21 2.52
CA LYS A 53 -2.26 -15.59 2.97
C LYS A 53 -3.73 -15.96 3.09
N LEU A 54 -4.55 -15.13 3.76
CA LEU A 54 -5.99 -15.36 3.90
C LEU A 54 -6.69 -15.47 2.54
N LEU A 55 -6.40 -14.54 1.61
CA LEU A 55 -6.98 -14.57 0.27
C LEU A 55 -6.65 -15.86 -0.50
N ARG A 56 -5.40 -16.33 -0.40
CA ARG A 56 -4.95 -17.58 -1.04
C ARG A 56 -5.57 -18.81 -0.40
N ASP A 57 -5.54 -18.90 0.94
CA ASP A 57 -6.10 -20.02 1.71
C ASP A 57 -7.60 -20.20 1.44
N GLN A 58 -8.31 -19.10 1.19
CA GLN A 58 -9.75 -19.10 0.91
C GLN A 58 -10.07 -19.13 -0.58
N HIS A 59 -9.05 -19.34 -1.43
CA HIS A 59 -9.19 -19.43 -2.88
C HIS A 59 -9.95 -18.26 -3.51
N TYR A 60 -9.74 -17.04 -3.00
CA TYR A 60 -10.38 -15.85 -3.50
C TYR A 60 -10.20 -15.69 -5.02
N LYS A 61 -11.28 -15.38 -5.74
CA LYS A 61 -11.35 -15.25 -7.22
C LYS A 61 -11.81 -13.87 -7.67
N GLY A 62 -11.19 -12.82 -7.14
CA GLY A 62 -11.45 -11.44 -7.55
C GLY A 62 -10.17 -10.65 -7.81
N TRP A 63 -10.33 -9.35 -7.99
CA TRP A 63 -9.21 -8.44 -8.24
C TRP A 63 -8.51 -8.07 -6.93
N VAL A 64 -7.19 -8.05 -6.99
CA VAL A 64 -6.33 -7.48 -5.95
C VAL A 64 -5.52 -6.36 -6.60
N VAL A 65 -5.81 -5.13 -6.21
CA VAL A 65 -5.32 -3.92 -6.88
C VAL A 65 -4.26 -3.24 -6.03
N LEU A 66 -3.14 -2.89 -6.64
CA LEU A 66 -2.18 -1.96 -6.05
C LEU A 66 -2.79 -0.55 -6.09
N ASP A 67 -3.10 0.02 -4.93
CA ASP A 67 -3.66 1.35 -4.78
C ASP A 67 -2.63 2.27 -4.13
N MET A 68 -1.80 2.87 -4.98
CA MET A 68 -0.69 3.73 -4.60
C MET A 68 -1.07 5.20 -4.81
N ASP A 69 -0.82 6.03 -3.80
CA ASP A 69 -0.82 7.49 -3.96
C ASP A 69 0.53 7.93 -4.53
N GLY A 70 0.51 8.89 -5.47
CA GLY A 70 1.74 9.50 -5.96
C GLY A 70 2.53 10.20 -4.85
N PRO A 71 3.86 10.27 -4.95
CA PRO A 71 4.73 10.92 -3.97
C PRO A 71 4.35 12.38 -3.77
N ARG A 72 4.40 12.87 -2.54
CA ARG A 72 4.24 14.29 -2.18
C ARG A 72 5.41 14.76 -1.33
N GLU A 73 5.76 16.03 -1.47
CA GLU A 73 6.68 16.68 -0.52
C GLU A 73 6.16 16.51 0.91
N GLY A 74 7.03 16.05 1.81
CA GLY A 74 6.70 15.77 3.21
C GLY A 74 6.25 14.33 3.50
N ASP A 75 6.14 13.46 2.49
CA ASP A 75 5.96 12.01 2.70
C ASP A 75 7.28 11.37 3.15
N ASP A 76 7.21 10.39 4.08
CA ASP A 76 8.41 9.64 4.44
C ASP A 76 8.90 8.86 3.21
N GLY A 77 10.20 8.95 2.95
CA GLY A 77 10.82 8.34 1.78
C GLY A 77 10.94 9.28 0.57
N PHE A 78 10.21 10.40 0.51
CA PHE A 78 10.29 11.37 -0.59
C PHE A 78 11.71 11.94 -0.75
N ASP A 79 12.29 12.41 0.35
CA ASP A 79 13.66 12.93 0.35
C ASP A 79 14.70 11.81 0.18
N ALA A 80 14.40 10.60 0.66
CA ALA A 80 15.30 9.45 0.58
C ALA A 80 15.49 8.95 -0.86
N ILE A 81 14.55 9.25 -1.76
CA ILE A 81 14.65 8.96 -3.21
C ILE A 81 15.02 10.21 -4.02
N GLY A 82 15.68 11.17 -3.37
CA GLY A 82 16.29 12.33 -4.04
C GLY A 82 15.44 13.59 -4.09
N GLY A 83 14.24 13.60 -3.49
CA GLY A 83 13.41 14.80 -3.36
C GLY A 83 12.97 15.43 -4.68
N ASN A 84 13.06 14.67 -5.78
CA ASN A 84 12.69 15.11 -7.12
C ASN A 84 11.43 14.36 -7.56
N LEU A 85 10.34 15.09 -7.75
CA LEU A 85 9.04 14.54 -8.09
C LEU A 85 9.06 13.70 -9.39
N ASP A 86 9.91 14.06 -10.35
CA ASP A 86 10.01 13.36 -11.64
C ASP A 86 10.68 11.98 -11.49
N LEU A 87 11.59 11.83 -10.54
CA LEU A 87 12.25 10.55 -10.24
C LEU A 87 11.46 9.73 -9.22
N ALA A 88 10.74 10.42 -8.32
CA ALA A 88 10.07 9.81 -7.20
C ALA A 88 8.94 8.85 -7.62
N ILE A 89 8.27 9.14 -8.75
CA ILE A 89 7.17 8.30 -9.25
C ILE A 89 7.67 6.92 -9.69
N ASP A 90 8.73 6.89 -10.50
CA ASP A 90 9.30 5.63 -11.01
C ASP A 90 9.88 4.79 -9.88
N ASP A 91 10.56 5.43 -8.92
CA ASP A 91 11.10 4.76 -7.74
C ASP A 91 9.99 4.21 -6.82
N TYR A 92 8.92 4.98 -6.59
CA TYR A 92 7.76 4.50 -5.83
C TYR A 92 7.09 3.31 -6.53
N LEU A 93 6.89 3.40 -7.85
CA LEU A 93 6.30 2.30 -8.61
C LEU A 93 7.18 1.05 -8.55
N ALA A 94 8.49 1.20 -8.80
CA ALA A 94 9.45 0.10 -8.74
C ALA A 94 9.50 -0.55 -7.36
N HIS A 95 9.52 0.25 -6.28
CA HIS A 95 9.48 -0.23 -4.90
C HIS A 95 8.25 -1.10 -4.64
N ASN A 96 7.06 -0.56 -4.97
CA ASN A 96 5.80 -1.26 -4.72
C ASN A 96 5.67 -2.53 -5.58
N ILE A 97 6.08 -2.50 -6.85
CA ILE A 97 6.10 -3.69 -7.72
C ILE A 97 7.06 -4.75 -7.18
N ASN A 98 8.24 -4.36 -6.70
CA ASN A 98 9.20 -5.29 -6.09
C ASN A 98 8.65 -5.91 -4.81
N PHE A 99 7.96 -5.14 -3.97
CA PHE A 99 7.28 -5.69 -2.80
C PHE A 99 6.24 -6.76 -3.17
N LEU A 100 5.41 -6.52 -4.20
CA LEU A 100 4.46 -7.51 -4.69
C LEU A 100 5.16 -8.80 -5.14
N ARG A 101 6.24 -8.69 -5.93
CA ARG A 101 6.97 -9.86 -6.44
C ARG A 101 7.69 -10.63 -5.35
N VAL A 102 8.51 -9.94 -4.56
CA VAL A 102 9.50 -10.55 -3.67
C VAL A 102 8.88 -10.93 -2.33
N ILE A 103 8.06 -10.05 -1.75
CA ILE A 103 7.50 -10.25 -0.42
C ILE A 103 6.16 -10.97 -0.49
N LEU A 104 5.25 -10.54 -1.38
CA LEU A 104 3.92 -11.15 -1.48
C LEU A 104 3.88 -12.38 -2.41
N GLY A 105 4.94 -12.59 -3.20
CA GLY A 105 5.05 -13.72 -4.13
C GLY A 105 4.10 -13.61 -5.32
N VAL A 106 3.74 -12.40 -5.74
CA VAL A 106 2.85 -12.19 -6.89
C VAL A 106 3.62 -12.40 -8.18
N ASN A 107 3.11 -13.28 -9.04
CA ASN A 107 3.67 -13.52 -10.36
C ASN A 107 3.22 -12.44 -11.35
N LEU A 108 3.98 -11.34 -11.42
CA LEU A 108 3.74 -10.26 -12.37
C LEU A 108 4.52 -10.50 -13.69
N PRO A 109 4.05 -10.01 -14.85
CA PRO A 109 4.80 -10.05 -16.12
C PRO A 109 6.21 -9.48 -15.97
N PRO A 110 7.24 -9.91 -16.72
CA PRO A 110 8.57 -9.30 -16.64
C PRO A 110 8.52 -7.79 -16.93
N LEU A 111 9.48 -7.05 -16.35
CA LEU A 111 9.68 -5.61 -16.58
C LEU A 111 10.22 -5.36 -18.00
#